data_AF-A0AAW4VC20-F1
#
_entry.id   AF-A0AAW4VC20-F1
#
_cell.length_a   1.000
_cell.length_b   1.000
_cell.length_c   1.000
_cell.angle_alpha   90.00
_cell.angle_beta   90.00
_cell.angle_gamma   90.00
#
_symmetry.space_group_name_H-M   'P 1'
#
loop_
_entity.id
_entity.type
_entity.pdbx_description
1 polymer ?
#
loop_
_entity_poly.entity_id
_entity_poly.type
_entity_poly.pdbx_seq_one_letter_code
_entity_poly.pdbx_strand_id
1 'polypeptide(L)'
;MKKVHILTQEENKLSSKQLEEYMEFAAKNNYELTGELHFHFSNAFYEPEKFVNTIKDLTTSRTFVTDGDCIVFANAFNDGRLLKAFEDNGFEVYERDSGRLIQDVFNEFNERQVHTLKAVINSALESAVNNKPLFVTSNSNSEATHDCVREYVSKYDLDHAVVIQLSNLNEEFKKQIVDVIKNEKCDHLVLIEPDSFSKQMQQDVVDFALENNLKVDSYYAQPEVEISLQMKGMVN
;
A
#
# COMPACT_ATOMS: atom_id res chain seq x y z
N MET A 1 -33.82 -16.26 2.68
CA MET A 1 -32.76 -16.09 1.68
C MET A 1 -31.49 -15.73 2.43
N LYS A 2 -30.34 -16.34 2.11
CA LYS A 2 -29.08 -16.00 2.79
C LYS A 2 -28.62 -14.64 2.27
N LYS A 3 -28.26 -13.72 3.16
CA LYS A 3 -27.78 -12.38 2.79
C LYS A 3 -26.29 -12.43 2.52
N VAL A 4 -25.84 -11.82 1.43
CA VAL A 4 -24.43 -11.77 1.03
C VAL A 4 -24.03 -10.34 0.71
N HIS A 5 -22.81 -9.96 1.13
CA HIS A 5 -22.16 -8.72 0.73
C HIS A 5 -21.07 -9.00 -0.30
N ILE A 6 -20.88 -8.07 -1.23
CA ILE A 6 -19.71 -8.09 -2.10
C ILE A 6 -18.52 -7.59 -1.28
N LEU A 7 -17.40 -8.30 -1.33
CA LEU A 7 -16.12 -7.88 -0.78
C LEU A 7 -15.15 -7.68 -1.95
N THR A 8 -14.79 -6.44 -2.25
CA THR A 8 -14.03 -6.10 -3.46
C THR A 8 -12.84 -5.19 -3.18
N GLN A 9 -11.77 -5.38 -3.95
CA GLN A 9 -10.58 -4.52 -3.91
C GLN A 9 -10.71 -3.27 -4.79
N GLU A 10 -11.81 -3.13 -5.54
CA GLU A 10 -12.09 -1.96 -6.35
C GLU A 10 -12.26 -0.73 -5.44
N GLU A 11 -11.48 0.33 -5.65
CA GLU A 11 -11.56 1.54 -4.83
C GLU A 11 -12.81 2.36 -5.10
N ASN A 12 -13.38 2.19 -6.30
CA ASN A 12 -14.58 2.86 -6.74
C ASN A 12 -15.78 1.92 -6.70
N LYS A 13 -16.98 2.52 -6.76
CA LYS A 13 -18.23 1.77 -6.92
C LYS A 13 -18.13 0.82 -8.12
N LEU A 14 -18.63 -0.40 -7.94
CA LEU A 14 -18.64 -1.39 -9.02
C LEU A 14 -19.40 -0.87 -10.24
N SER A 15 -18.87 -1.14 -11.43
CA SER A 15 -19.57 -0.86 -12.67
C SER A 15 -20.84 -1.71 -12.79
N SER A 16 -21.81 -1.28 -13.59
CA SER A 16 -23.05 -2.04 -13.81
C SER A 16 -22.78 -3.47 -14.28
N LYS A 17 -21.74 -3.66 -15.10
CA LYS A 17 -21.34 -4.98 -15.60
C LYS A 17 -20.79 -5.87 -14.48
N GLN A 18 -19.89 -5.35 -13.65
CA GLN A 18 -19.37 -6.10 -12.50
C GLN A 18 -20.50 -6.46 -11.54
N LEU A 19 -21.41 -5.51 -11.26
CA LEU A 19 -22.54 -5.75 -10.38
C LEU A 19 -23.49 -6.84 -10.93
N GLU A 20 -23.72 -6.88 -12.25
CA GLU A 20 -24.50 -7.91 -12.93
C GLU A 20 -23.92 -9.32 -12.71
N GLU A 21 -22.59 -9.47 -12.80
CA GLU A 21 -21.89 -10.74 -12.53
C GLU A 21 -22.13 -11.23 -11.08
N TYR A 22 -22.12 -10.32 -10.09
CA TYR A 22 -22.45 -10.66 -8.70
C TYR A 22 -23.95 -10.95 -8.49
N MET A 23 -24.84 -10.30 -9.24
CA MET A 23 -26.27 -10.59 -9.22
C MET A 23 -26.57 -11.98 -9.78
N GLU A 24 -25.89 -12.39 -10.87
CA GLU A 24 -26.01 -13.74 -11.42
C GLU A 24 -25.57 -14.81 -10.41
N PHE A 25 -24.45 -14.58 -9.71
CA PHE A 25 -24.02 -15.45 -8.61
C PHE A 25 -25.11 -15.56 -7.53
N ALA A 26 -25.65 -14.42 -7.07
CA ALA A 26 -26.66 -14.40 -6.02
C ALA A 26 -27.94 -15.14 -6.46
N ALA A 27 -28.40 -14.92 -7.70
CA ALA A 27 -29.57 -15.59 -8.26
C ALA A 27 -29.37 -17.11 -8.37
N LYS A 28 -28.23 -17.55 -8.90
CA LYS A 28 -27.88 -18.97 -9.06
C LYS A 28 -27.87 -19.73 -7.73
N ASN A 29 -27.46 -19.06 -6.65
CA ASN A 29 -27.34 -19.65 -5.32
C ASN A 29 -28.51 -19.34 -4.37
N ASN A 30 -29.56 -18.66 -4.86
CA ASN A 30 -30.71 -18.22 -4.05
C ASN A 30 -30.29 -17.37 -2.84
N TYR A 31 -29.41 -16.41 -3.07
CA TYR A 31 -28.90 -15.43 -2.10
C TYR A 31 -29.44 -14.03 -2.38
N GLU A 32 -29.41 -13.20 -1.35
CA GLU A 32 -29.80 -11.79 -1.39
C GLU A 32 -28.55 -10.92 -1.33
N LEU A 33 -28.24 -10.20 -2.40
CA LEU A 33 -27.17 -9.22 -2.41
C LEU A 33 -27.60 -7.99 -1.59
N THR A 34 -26.84 -7.66 -0.55
CA THR A 34 -27.27 -6.66 0.45
C THR A 34 -26.36 -5.43 0.55
N GLY A 35 -25.22 -5.43 -0.13
CA GLY A 35 -24.29 -4.31 -0.14
C GLY A 35 -22.91 -4.66 -0.70
N GLU A 36 -22.06 -3.64 -0.78
CA GLU A 36 -20.68 -3.69 -1.25
C GLU A 36 -19.75 -3.20 -0.13
N LEU A 37 -18.64 -3.91 0.09
CA LEU A 37 -17.54 -3.52 0.96
C LEU A 37 -16.28 -3.44 0.11
N HIS A 38 -15.74 -2.23 0.03
CA HIS A 38 -14.53 -1.91 -0.70
C HIS A 38 -13.34 -1.90 0.27
N PHE A 39 -12.23 -2.48 -0.13
CA PHE A 39 -11.00 -2.48 0.66
C PHE A 39 -9.78 -2.26 -0.21
N HIS A 40 -8.75 -1.62 0.33
CA HIS A 40 -7.46 -1.56 -0.34
C HIS A 40 -6.73 -2.89 -0.16
N PHE A 41 -6.18 -3.47 -1.25
CA PHE A 41 -5.60 -4.81 -1.25
C PHE A 41 -4.56 -5.01 -0.13
N SER A 42 -3.74 -3.99 0.16
CA SER A 42 -2.68 -4.04 1.19
C SER A 42 -3.19 -4.47 2.57
N ASN A 43 -4.44 -4.16 2.91
CA ASN A 43 -5.03 -4.51 4.20
C ASN A 43 -5.10 -6.04 4.38
N ALA A 44 -5.45 -6.77 3.32
CA ALA A 44 -5.52 -8.23 3.36
C ALA A 44 -4.13 -8.89 3.42
N PHE A 45 -3.11 -8.27 2.83
CA PHE A 45 -1.74 -8.80 2.80
C PHE A 45 -0.98 -8.56 4.10
N TYR A 46 -0.96 -7.33 4.60
CA TYR A 46 -0.07 -6.93 5.70
C TYR A 46 -0.72 -6.95 7.08
N GLU A 47 -2.03 -6.68 7.17
CA GLU A 47 -2.75 -6.62 8.44
C GLU A 47 -4.01 -7.52 8.44
N PRO A 48 -3.90 -8.84 8.14
CA PRO A 48 -5.07 -9.69 7.88
C PRO A 48 -6.08 -9.73 9.03
N GLU A 49 -5.65 -9.82 10.29
CA GLU A 49 -6.57 -9.86 11.43
C GLU A 49 -7.30 -8.53 11.64
N LYS A 50 -6.59 -7.40 11.47
CA LYS A 50 -7.16 -6.06 11.59
C LYS A 50 -8.14 -5.79 10.44
N PHE A 51 -7.81 -6.24 9.23
CA PHE A 51 -8.71 -6.19 8.09
C PHE A 51 -10.02 -6.93 8.37
N VAL A 52 -9.96 -8.18 8.86
CA VAL A 52 -11.16 -8.96 9.19
C VAL A 52 -11.96 -8.33 10.33
N ASN A 53 -11.29 -7.85 11.39
CA ASN A 53 -11.96 -7.15 12.49
C ASN A 53 -12.64 -5.85 12.02
N THR A 54 -12.04 -5.13 11.08
CA THR A 54 -12.66 -3.93 10.49
C THR A 54 -13.96 -4.28 9.75
N ILE A 55 -13.96 -5.37 8.96
CA ILE A 55 -15.18 -5.85 8.30
C ILE A 55 -16.27 -6.19 9.32
N LYS A 56 -15.89 -6.84 10.43
CA LYS A 56 -16.80 -7.21 11.52
C LYS A 56 -17.52 -6.02 12.14
N ASP A 57 -16.81 -4.90 12.25
CA ASP A 57 -17.34 -3.66 12.84
C ASP A 57 -18.19 -2.87 11.85
N LEU A 58 -17.89 -2.96 10.55
CA LEU A 58 -18.61 -2.26 9.49
C LEU A 58 -19.94 -2.92 9.11
N THR A 59 -20.11 -4.21 9.37
CA THR A 59 -21.33 -4.92 8.98
C THR A 59 -21.75 -6.05 9.91
N THR A 60 -23.05 -6.28 9.96
CA THR A 60 -23.66 -7.46 10.61
C THR A 60 -23.68 -8.68 9.70
N SER A 61 -23.41 -8.52 8.39
CA SER A 61 -23.26 -9.65 7.47
C SER A 61 -22.07 -10.52 7.85
N ARG A 62 -22.26 -11.84 7.71
CA ARG A 62 -21.24 -12.87 7.96
C ARG A 62 -20.96 -13.71 6.72
N THR A 63 -21.55 -13.33 5.59
CA THR A 63 -21.40 -14.02 4.32
C THR A 63 -20.99 -13.01 3.26
N PHE A 64 -19.93 -13.31 2.55
CA PHE A 64 -19.32 -12.44 1.55
C PHE A 64 -19.11 -13.20 0.23
N VAL A 65 -19.16 -12.48 -0.88
CA VAL A 65 -18.75 -12.96 -2.21
C VAL A 65 -17.68 -12.03 -2.77
N THR A 66 -16.69 -12.60 -3.44
CA THR A 66 -15.58 -11.86 -4.05
C THR A 66 -15.06 -12.62 -5.27
N ASP A 67 -14.34 -11.94 -6.15
CA ASP A 67 -13.65 -12.57 -7.30
C ASP A 67 -12.49 -13.49 -6.88
N GLY A 68 -12.13 -13.49 -5.59
CA GLY A 68 -11.31 -14.53 -4.97
C GLY A 68 -9.79 -14.30 -5.06
N ASP A 69 -9.29 -13.83 -6.20
CA ASP A 69 -7.84 -13.73 -6.48
C ASP A 69 -7.05 -13.03 -5.37
N CYS A 70 -7.49 -11.83 -4.97
CA CYS A 70 -6.83 -11.03 -3.94
C CYS A 70 -6.77 -11.78 -2.59
N ILE A 71 -7.86 -12.41 -2.18
CA ILE A 71 -7.96 -13.11 -0.91
C ILE A 71 -7.12 -14.40 -0.92
N VAL A 72 -7.15 -15.15 -2.02
CA VAL A 72 -6.33 -16.36 -2.21
C VAL A 72 -4.85 -16.02 -2.14
N PHE A 73 -4.42 -14.96 -2.83
CA PHE A 73 -3.03 -14.51 -2.86
C PHE A 73 -2.59 -13.97 -1.50
N ALA A 74 -3.40 -13.11 -0.89
CA ALA A 74 -3.11 -12.60 0.45
C ALA A 74 -2.96 -13.74 1.46
N ASN A 75 -3.85 -14.73 1.42
CA ASN A 75 -3.77 -15.90 2.29
C ASN A 75 -2.52 -16.76 2.06
N ALA A 76 -2.11 -16.97 0.80
CA ALA A 76 -0.86 -17.64 0.48
C ALA A 76 0.36 -16.87 1.03
N PHE A 77 0.34 -15.54 0.91
CA PHE A 77 1.40 -14.66 1.37
C PHE A 77 1.55 -14.67 2.90
N ASN A 78 0.43 -14.60 3.63
CA ASN A 78 0.42 -14.53 5.09
C ASN A 78 0.32 -15.90 5.79
N ASP A 79 0.68 -16.98 5.10
CA ASP A 79 0.75 -18.34 5.67
C ASP A 79 -0.58 -18.81 6.28
N GLY A 80 -1.69 -18.51 5.62
CA GLY A 80 -3.02 -18.97 6.04
C GLY A 80 -3.72 -18.12 7.10
N ARG A 81 -3.08 -17.05 7.58
CA ARG A 81 -3.61 -16.19 8.66
C ARG A 81 -4.92 -15.52 8.29
N LEU A 82 -5.08 -15.10 7.03
CA LEU A 82 -6.30 -14.39 6.59
C LEU A 82 -7.54 -15.29 6.64
N LEU A 83 -7.47 -16.50 6.07
CA LEU A 83 -8.60 -17.43 6.10
C LEU A 83 -8.91 -17.88 7.52
N LYS A 84 -7.88 -18.10 8.36
CA LYS A 84 -8.08 -18.39 9.77
C LYS A 84 -8.80 -17.23 10.49
N ALA A 85 -8.43 -15.99 10.22
CA ALA A 85 -9.09 -14.83 10.80
C ALA A 85 -10.56 -14.73 10.37
N PHE A 86 -10.89 -15.05 9.12
CA PHE A 86 -12.28 -15.16 8.67
C PHE A 86 -13.04 -16.25 9.42
N GLU A 87 -12.47 -17.45 9.54
CA GLU A 87 -13.06 -18.58 10.27
C GLU A 87 -13.31 -18.23 11.74
N ASP A 88 -12.32 -17.68 12.44
CA ASP A 88 -12.38 -17.28 13.85
C ASP A 88 -13.48 -16.22 14.11
N ASN A 89 -13.84 -15.43 13.09
CA ASN A 89 -14.91 -14.43 13.16
C ASN A 89 -16.25 -14.92 12.59
N GLY A 90 -16.34 -16.19 12.20
CA GLY A 90 -17.54 -16.81 11.65
C GLY A 90 -17.94 -16.26 10.28
N PHE A 91 -16.96 -15.85 9.47
CA PHE A 91 -17.21 -15.33 8.13
C PHE A 91 -17.10 -16.44 7.09
N GLU A 92 -18.10 -16.50 6.21
CA GLU A 92 -18.09 -17.35 5.03
C GLU A 92 -17.80 -16.48 3.81
N VAL A 93 -16.66 -16.69 3.16
CA VAL A 93 -16.26 -15.94 1.96
C VAL A 93 -16.30 -16.88 0.76
N TYR A 94 -17.15 -16.56 -0.21
CA TYR A 94 -17.33 -17.33 -1.44
C TYR A 94 -16.56 -16.71 -2.60
N GLU A 95 -15.92 -17.57 -3.39
CA GLU A 95 -15.40 -17.20 -4.70
C GLU A 95 -16.56 -17.21 -5.70
N ARG A 96 -16.73 -16.11 -6.42
CA ARG A 96 -17.91 -15.82 -7.24
C ARG A 96 -18.15 -16.84 -8.37
N ASP A 97 -17.12 -17.18 -9.13
CA ASP A 97 -17.27 -17.94 -10.37
C ASP A 97 -17.54 -19.43 -10.08
N SER A 98 -16.82 -20.01 -9.12
CA SER A 98 -17.02 -21.39 -8.67
C SER A 98 -18.20 -21.53 -7.70
N GLY A 99 -18.54 -20.46 -6.98
CA GLY A 99 -19.52 -20.45 -5.90
C GLY A 99 -19.14 -21.27 -4.68
N ARG A 100 -17.86 -21.59 -4.51
CA ARG A 100 -17.33 -22.36 -3.38
C ARG A 100 -16.75 -21.43 -2.33
N LEU A 101 -16.62 -21.93 -1.10
CA LEU A 101 -15.87 -21.22 -0.07
C LEU A 101 -14.42 -21.04 -0.52
N ILE A 102 -13.85 -19.86 -0.32
CA ILE A 102 -12.45 -19.60 -0.67
C ILE A 102 -11.51 -20.57 0.04
N GLN A 103 -11.87 -21.02 1.25
CA GLN A 103 -11.11 -22.05 1.95
C GLN A 103 -11.04 -23.36 1.16
N ASP A 104 -12.14 -23.78 0.52
CA ASP A 104 -12.15 -24.98 -0.32
C ASP A 104 -11.33 -24.78 -1.59
N VAL A 105 -11.36 -23.57 -2.18
CA VAL A 105 -10.53 -23.21 -3.34
C VAL A 105 -9.05 -23.24 -2.95
N PHE A 106 -8.69 -22.66 -1.81
CA PHE A 106 -7.31 -22.61 -1.32
C PHE A 106 -6.76 -24.00 -0.97
N ASN A 107 -7.60 -24.90 -0.47
CA ASN A 107 -7.19 -26.26 -0.11
C ASN A 107 -6.86 -27.15 -1.32
N GLU A 108 -7.17 -26.72 -2.56
CA GLU A 108 -6.77 -27.43 -3.78
C GLU A 108 -5.30 -27.20 -4.14
N PHE A 109 -4.68 -26.13 -3.62
CA PHE A 109 -3.28 -25.85 -3.84
C PHE A 109 -2.43 -26.75 -2.93
N ASN A 110 -1.47 -27.46 -3.53
CA ASN A 110 -0.45 -28.15 -2.74
C ASN A 110 0.62 -27.18 -2.23
N GLU A 111 1.44 -27.63 -1.27
CA GLU A 111 2.50 -26.81 -0.64
C GLU A 111 3.45 -26.16 -1.67
N ARG A 112 3.80 -26.88 -2.74
CA ARG A 112 4.68 -26.34 -3.79
C ARG A 112 4.01 -25.20 -4.56
N GLN A 113 2.71 -25.31 -4.84
CA GLN A 113 1.95 -24.25 -5.50
C GLN A 113 1.79 -23.04 -4.59
N VAL A 114 1.48 -23.23 -3.29
CA VAL A 114 1.42 -22.14 -2.30
C VAL A 114 2.77 -21.45 -2.17
N HIS A 115 3.87 -22.19 -2.07
CA HIS A 115 5.23 -21.63 -2.05
C HIS A 115 5.54 -20.83 -3.33
N THR A 116 5.12 -21.34 -4.49
CA THR A 116 5.33 -20.63 -5.77
C THR A 116 4.52 -19.33 -5.80
N LEU A 117 3.26 -19.35 -5.35
CA LEU A 117 2.44 -18.14 -5.24
C LEU A 117 3.10 -17.11 -4.31
N LYS A 118 3.55 -17.54 -3.13
CA LYS A 118 4.25 -16.66 -2.18
C LYS A 118 5.52 -16.05 -2.79
N ALA A 119 6.31 -16.84 -3.52
CA ALA A 119 7.50 -16.33 -4.20
C ALA A 119 7.18 -15.34 -5.33
N VAL A 120 6.12 -15.60 -6.12
CA VAL A 120 5.66 -14.67 -7.17
C VAL A 120 5.14 -13.37 -6.56
N ILE A 121 4.38 -13.45 -5.47
CA ILE A 121 3.88 -12.28 -4.75
C ILE A 121 5.05 -11.52 -4.14
N ASN A 122 6.01 -12.17 -3.50
CA ASN A 122 7.21 -11.51 -2.96
C ASN A 122 8.00 -10.83 -4.07
N SER A 123 8.19 -11.46 -5.22
CA SER A 123 8.86 -10.84 -6.37
C SER A 123 8.07 -9.65 -6.92
N ALA A 124 6.73 -9.75 -7.00
CA ALA A 124 5.87 -8.66 -7.41
C ALA A 124 5.89 -7.49 -6.41
N LEU A 125 5.87 -7.79 -5.11
CA LEU A 125 6.00 -6.81 -4.03
C LEU A 125 7.39 -6.21 -4.03
N GLU A 126 8.48 -6.98 -4.11
CA GLU A 126 9.84 -6.47 -4.28
C GLU A 126 9.95 -5.60 -5.54
N SER A 127 9.26 -5.94 -6.63
CA SER A 127 9.23 -5.08 -7.84
C SER A 127 8.40 -3.80 -7.66
N ALA A 128 7.41 -3.81 -6.75
CA ALA A 128 6.56 -2.67 -6.38
C ALA A 128 7.06 -1.89 -5.14
N VAL A 129 8.00 -2.46 -4.38
CA VAL A 129 8.72 -1.91 -3.22
C VAL A 129 10.13 -1.46 -3.65
N ASN A 130 10.60 -1.89 -4.82
CA ASN A 130 11.63 -1.21 -5.61
C ASN A 130 11.18 0.18 -6.12
N ASN A 131 10.17 0.78 -5.48
CA ASN A 131 9.89 2.20 -5.52
C ASN A 131 11.01 2.93 -4.76
N LYS A 132 12.19 3.06 -5.38
CA LYS A 132 13.30 3.77 -4.75
C LYS A 132 13.01 5.27 -4.80
N PRO A 133 12.81 5.95 -3.66
CA PRO A 133 12.70 7.40 -3.66
C PRO A 133 14.03 8.02 -4.08
N LEU A 134 13.94 8.96 -5.00
CA LEU A 134 14.99 9.91 -5.28
C LEU A 134 14.85 11.09 -4.32
N PHE A 135 15.69 11.13 -3.28
CA PHE A 135 15.73 12.27 -2.37
C PHE A 135 16.54 13.41 -2.98
N VAL A 136 15.93 14.58 -3.02
CA VAL A 136 16.52 15.82 -3.50
C VAL A 136 16.71 16.77 -2.33
N THR A 137 17.95 17.21 -2.10
CA THR A 137 18.32 18.10 -0.99
C THR A 137 19.28 19.19 -1.46
N SER A 138 19.27 20.35 -0.81
CA SER A 138 20.25 21.42 -1.05
C SER A 138 21.59 21.13 -0.35
N ASN A 139 21.60 20.23 0.65
CA ASN A 139 22.78 19.84 1.41
C ASN A 139 22.70 18.37 1.85
N SER A 140 23.36 17.47 1.11
CA SER A 140 23.34 16.03 1.42
C SER A 140 24.15 15.65 2.66
N ASN A 141 24.99 16.55 3.16
CA ASN A 141 25.85 16.28 4.32
C ASN A 141 25.24 16.79 5.64
N SER A 142 24.05 17.41 5.63
CA SER A 142 23.42 17.86 6.86
C SER A 142 22.83 16.68 7.65
N GLU A 143 22.96 16.74 8.97
CA GLU A 143 22.33 15.78 9.89
C GLU A 143 20.81 15.77 9.70
N ALA A 144 20.20 16.93 9.49
CA ALA A 144 18.78 17.07 9.15
C ALA A 144 18.38 16.27 7.89
N THR A 145 19.19 16.29 6.82
CA THR A 145 18.93 15.47 5.63
C THR A 145 19.02 13.98 5.98
N HIS A 146 20.05 13.57 6.71
CA HIS A 146 20.20 12.17 7.10
C HIS A 146 19.05 11.66 7.97
N ASP A 147 18.57 12.48 8.90
CA ASP A 147 17.43 12.13 9.75
C ASP A 147 16.12 12.10 8.96
N CYS A 148 15.90 13.05 8.04
CA CYS A 148 14.76 13.01 7.11
C CYS A 148 14.74 11.73 6.28
N VAL A 149 15.88 11.38 5.68
CA VAL A 149 16.01 10.15 4.89
C VAL A 149 15.77 8.94 5.78
N ARG A 150 16.37 8.86 6.97
CA ARG A 150 16.20 7.72 7.89
C ARG A 150 14.75 7.58 8.36
N GLU A 151 14.10 8.68 8.71
CA GLU A 151 12.70 8.68 9.15
C GLU A 151 11.78 8.26 8.01
N TYR A 152 11.96 8.79 6.80
CA TYR A 152 11.18 8.42 5.64
C TYR A 152 11.39 6.93 5.27
N VAL A 153 12.64 6.50 5.17
CA VAL A 153 13.02 5.11 4.89
C VAL A 153 12.43 4.16 5.94
N SER A 154 12.51 4.50 7.22
CA SER A 154 11.93 3.69 8.30
C SER A 154 10.41 3.69 8.32
N LYS A 155 9.77 4.82 7.99
CA LYS A 155 8.30 4.95 7.97
C LYS A 155 7.67 4.11 6.86
N TYR A 156 8.36 4.00 5.73
CA TYR A 156 7.88 3.28 4.54
C TYR A 156 8.57 1.93 4.32
N ASP A 157 9.37 1.45 5.28
CA ASP A 157 10.09 0.17 5.25
C ASP A 157 10.90 -0.04 3.96
N LEU A 158 11.70 0.96 3.60
CA LEU A 158 12.49 0.97 2.37
C LEU A 158 13.88 0.38 2.60
N ASP A 159 14.33 -0.51 1.72
CA ASP A 159 15.66 -1.12 1.85
C ASP A 159 16.79 -0.18 1.37
N HIS A 160 16.50 0.74 0.44
CA HIS A 160 17.51 1.55 -0.25
C HIS A 160 16.97 2.95 -0.57
N ALA A 161 17.85 3.95 -0.51
CA ALA A 161 17.56 5.36 -0.83
C ALA A 161 18.64 5.95 -1.74
N VAL A 162 18.24 6.72 -2.75
CA VAL A 162 19.17 7.50 -3.58
C VAL A 162 19.04 8.96 -3.17
N VAL A 163 20.13 9.56 -2.70
CA VAL A 163 20.17 10.97 -2.29
C VAL A 163 21.02 11.76 -3.27
N ILE A 164 20.47 12.83 -3.82
CA ILE A 164 21.18 13.74 -4.72
C ILE A 164 21.14 15.15 -4.13
N GLN A 165 22.33 15.74 -3.99
CA GLN A 165 22.43 17.16 -3.69
C GLN A 165 22.26 17.98 -4.97
N LEU A 166 21.29 18.90 -4.96
CA LEU A 166 20.98 19.76 -6.08
C LEU A 166 21.29 21.23 -5.74
N SER A 167 22.30 21.78 -6.43
CA SER A 167 22.59 23.22 -6.41
C SER A 167 22.08 23.94 -7.65
N ASN A 168 21.91 23.22 -8.77
CA ASN A 168 21.34 23.73 -10.02
C ASN A 168 20.79 22.56 -10.88
N LEU A 169 19.73 22.79 -11.64
CA LEU A 169 19.07 21.79 -12.50
C LEU A 169 19.20 22.14 -14.00
N ASN A 170 20.43 22.06 -14.53
CA ASN A 170 20.67 22.30 -15.96
C ASN A 170 20.40 21.05 -16.82
N GLU A 171 20.30 21.22 -18.15
CA GLU A 171 19.97 20.13 -19.08
C GLU A 171 20.95 18.94 -19.07
N GLU A 172 22.23 19.19 -18.80
CA GLU A 172 23.23 18.12 -18.68
C GLU A 172 23.03 17.30 -17.40
N PHE A 173 22.72 17.98 -16.30
CA PHE A 173 22.45 17.36 -15.01
C PHE A 173 21.13 16.59 -15.02
N LYS A 174 20.08 17.14 -15.66
CA LYS A 174 18.81 16.44 -15.89
C LYS A 174 19.03 15.10 -16.58
N LYS A 175 19.87 15.03 -17.62
CA LYS A 175 20.19 13.75 -18.29
C LYS A 175 20.81 12.73 -17.36
N GLN A 176 21.75 13.16 -16.52
CA GLN A 176 22.39 12.27 -15.53
C GLN A 176 21.38 11.77 -14.50
N ILE A 177 20.49 12.63 -14.01
CA ILE A 177 19.43 12.25 -13.08
C ILE A 177 18.47 11.27 -13.75
N VAL A 178 18.11 11.46 -15.02
CA VAL A 178 17.27 10.52 -15.79
C VAL A 178 17.93 9.15 -15.91
N ASP A 179 19.24 9.09 -16.13
CA ASP A 179 19.98 7.82 -16.16
C ASP A 179 19.96 7.13 -14.80
N VAL A 180 20.11 7.88 -13.70
CA VAL A 180 19.98 7.37 -12.33
C VAL A 180 18.56 6.85 -12.08
N ILE A 181 17.51 7.62 -12.42
CA ILE A 181 16.11 7.20 -12.29
C ILE A 181 15.86 5.87 -13.00
N LYS A 182 16.36 5.71 -14.24
CA LYS A 182 16.19 4.48 -15.02
C LYS A 182 16.97 3.29 -14.44
N ASN A 183 18.23 3.51 -14.05
CA ASN A 183 19.10 2.45 -13.55
C ASN A 183 18.68 1.97 -12.16
N GLU A 184 18.33 2.90 -11.28
CA GLU A 184 17.89 2.62 -9.91
C GLU A 184 16.39 2.34 -9.82
N LYS A 185 15.66 2.47 -10.92
CA LYS A 185 14.21 2.28 -11.03
C LYS A 185 13.42 3.16 -10.05
N CYS A 186 13.81 4.43 -9.94
CA CYS A 186 13.10 5.39 -9.10
C CYS A 186 11.73 5.72 -9.71
N ASP A 187 10.72 5.84 -8.87
CA ASP A 187 9.34 6.16 -9.26
C ASP A 187 8.73 7.30 -8.41
N HIS A 188 9.43 7.72 -7.35
CA HIS A 188 9.11 8.86 -6.50
C HIS A 188 10.29 9.81 -6.39
N LEU A 189 10.01 11.10 -6.34
CA LEU A 189 10.94 12.16 -5.99
C LEU A 189 10.48 12.80 -4.67
N VAL A 190 11.39 12.87 -3.70
CA VAL A 190 11.12 13.47 -2.38
C VAL A 190 12.01 14.69 -2.21
N LEU A 191 11.41 15.87 -2.12
CA LEU A 191 12.10 17.12 -1.79
C LEU A 191 12.30 17.24 -0.28
N ILE A 192 13.55 17.20 0.17
CA ILE A 192 13.91 17.41 1.58
C ILE A 192 14.12 18.90 1.81
N GLU A 193 13.48 19.44 2.86
CA GLU A 193 13.53 20.85 3.23
C GLU A 193 13.31 21.76 2.00
N PRO A 194 12.14 21.67 1.32
CA PRO A 194 11.91 22.38 0.07
C PRO A 194 12.14 23.89 0.18
N ASP A 195 11.90 24.48 1.36
CA ASP A 195 12.16 25.89 1.67
C ASP A 195 13.64 26.30 1.59
N SER A 196 14.57 25.34 1.60
CA SER A 196 15.99 25.57 1.34
C SER A 196 16.29 25.89 -0.14
N PHE A 197 15.35 25.61 -1.04
CA PHE A 197 15.43 25.92 -2.46
C PHE A 197 14.68 27.22 -2.79
N SER A 198 15.09 27.88 -3.88
CA SER A 198 14.29 28.97 -4.44
C SER A 198 12.96 28.45 -5.00
N LYS A 199 11.92 29.28 -5.01
CA LYS A 199 10.61 28.90 -5.59
C LYS A 199 10.71 28.43 -7.04
N GLN A 200 11.60 29.06 -7.82
CA GLN A 200 11.85 28.64 -9.21
C GLN A 200 12.45 27.24 -9.25
N MET A 201 13.43 26.95 -8.41
CA MET A 201 14.07 25.64 -8.35
C MET A 201 13.08 24.55 -7.90
N GLN A 202 12.20 24.85 -6.94
CA GLN A 202 11.14 23.91 -6.54
C GLN A 202 10.25 23.57 -7.74
N GLN A 203 9.82 24.58 -8.51
CA GLN A 203 9.00 24.37 -9.70
C GLN A 203 9.74 23.57 -10.77
N ASP A 204 11.01 23.90 -11.04
CA ASP A 204 11.83 23.21 -12.03
C ASP A 204 12.01 21.72 -11.69
N VAL A 205 12.15 21.39 -10.40
CA VAL A 205 12.24 20.00 -9.91
C VAL A 205 10.91 19.27 -10.04
N VAL A 206 9.79 19.93 -9.72
CA VAL A 206 8.44 19.36 -9.87
C VAL A 206 8.13 19.08 -11.35
N ASP A 207 8.39 20.05 -12.23
CA ASP A 207 8.17 19.91 -13.67
C ASP A 207 9.02 18.76 -14.24
N PHE A 208 10.30 18.68 -13.82
CA PHE A 208 11.18 17.57 -14.17
C PHE A 208 10.64 16.21 -13.70
N ALA A 209 10.11 16.13 -12.47
CA ALA A 209 9.53 14.89 -11.95
C ALA A 209 8.31 14.45 -12.77
N LEU A 210 7.42 15.39 -13.10
CA LEU A 210 6.23 15.13 -13.91
C LEU A 210 6.58 14.69 -15.33
N GLU A 211 7.57 15.32 -15.97
CA GLU A 211 8.08 14.94 -17.30
C GLU A 211 8.62 13.50 -17.33
N ASN A 212 9.08 12.98 -16.18
CA ASN A 212 9.62 11.64 -16.03
C ASN A 212 8.65 10.65 -15.36
N ASN A 213 7.38 11.02 -15.21
CA ASN A 213 6.32 10.20 -14.58
C ASN A 213 6.65 9.78 -13.14
N LEU A 214 7.37 10.62 -12.40
CA LEU A 214 7.62 10.41 -10.98
C LEU A 214 6.48 11.01 -10.16
N LYS A 215 6.12 10.33 -9.07
CA LYS A 215 5.31 10.94 -8.00
C LYS A 215 6.18 11.91 -7.21
N VAL A 216 5.59 13.01 -6.74
CA VAL A 216 6.32 14.04 -5.98
C VAL A 216 5.80 14.10 -4.56
N ASP A 217 6.72 14.06 -3.59
CA ASP A 217 6.46 14.32 -2.18
C ASP A 217 7.47 15.34 -1.62
N SER A 218 7.19 15.87 -0.44
CA SER A 218 8.06 16.79 0.27
C SER A 218 8.16 16.41 1.74
N TYR A 219 9.35 16.54 2.32
CA TYR A 219 9.64 16.16 3.69
C TYR A 219 10.40 17.28 4.42
N TYR A 220 10.00 17.56 5.65
CA TYR A 220 10.65 18.54 6.52
C TYR A 220 11.26 17.81 7.71
N ALA A 221 12.47 18.18 8.12
CA ALA A 221 13.00 17.78 9.41
C ALA A 221 12.08 18.35 10.50
N GLN A 222 11.58 17.50 11.40
CA GLN A 222 10.89 18.03 12.57
C GLN A 222 11.92 18.80 13.41
N PRO A 223 11.64 20.05 13.82
CA PRO A 223 12.52 20.72 14.77
C PRO A 223 12.53 19.88 16.05
N GLU A 224 13.72 19.59 16.59
CA GLU A 224 13.87 19.08 17.96
C GLU A 224 13.24 20.11 18.91
N VAL A 225 11.97 19.94 19.24
CA VAL A 225 11.35 20.69 20.33
C VAL A 225 11.85 20.06 21.61
N GLU A 226 12.99 20.55 22.10
CA GLU A 226 13.43 20.25 23.46
C GLU A 226 12.46 20.93 24.43
N ILE A 227 11.39 20.22 24.83
CA ILE A 227 10.50 20.66 25.90
C ILE A 227 11.26 20.51 27.22
N SER A 228 12.01 21.53 27.60
CA SER A 228 12.52 21.65 28.96
C SER A 228 11.38 22.08 29.90
N LEU A 229 10.78 21.10 30.59
CA LEU A 229 9.88 21.35 31.71
C LEU A 229 10.71 21.87 32.90
N GLN A 230 10.84 23.19 33.04
CA GLN A 230 11.23 23.79 34.32
C GLN A 230 10.07 23.67 35.32
N MET A 231 10.09 22.62 36.13
CA MET A 231 9.26 22.55 37.33
C MET A 231 9.78 23.60 38.33
N LYS A 232 9.14 24.78 38.36
CA LYS A 232 9.25 25.69 39.52
C LYS A 232 8.48 25.07 40.68
N GLY A 233 9.20 24.89 41.79
CA GLY A 233 8.82 24.04 42.91
C GLY A 233 7.46 24.33 43.53
N MET A 234 6.74 23.25 43.83
CA MET A 234 5.88 23.20 45.00
C MET A 234 6.76 22.78 46.18
N VAL A 235 7.12 23.75 47.02
CA VAL A 235 7.62 23.49 48.36
C VAL A 235 6.42 23.58 49.29
N ASN A 236 6.14 22.44 49.93
CA ASN A 236 5.26 22.16 51.09
C ASN A 236 4.25 23.23 51.53
#